data_AF-A0A853F570-F1
#
_entry.id   AF-A0A853F570-F1
#
_cell.length_a   1.000
_cell.length_b   1.000
_cell.length_c   1.000
_cell.angle_alpha   90.00
_cell.angle_beta   90.00
_cell.angle_gamma   90.00
#
_symmetry.space_group_name_H-M   'P 1'
#
loop_
_entity.id
_entity.type
_entity.pdbx_description
1 polymer ?
#
loop_
_entity_poly.entity_id
_entity_poly.type
_entity_poly.pdbx_seq_one_letter_code
_entity_poly.pdbx_strand_id
1 'polypeptide(L)'
;MPGQTKYFISNTNGFFVNWYSDITGVESHGQALKASGNSGDDAVYVGQGTKVDATGLTSTGGNDSIYLTGTFNNYEQTLDGNTYTFKRTVNINGTGYQEEVSFTASNGDRVYFADGFFKIDITGNDGLSNAGVFQKIKSTDIDSSSSTPTDPLTSQPAIDKGGATKVFISDNNGEHITPGVKGSVFKISGNSGNDTVYVAKGTKVDATGLTSTGGSDSIYLTGTFNNYEQTLDGNTYTFKRTVTIGGTDYQEEVSFTASNGDRVYFADGFLRLI
;
A
#
# COMPACT_ATOMS: atom_id res chain seq x y z
N MET A 1 6.84 -2.17 20.79
CA MET A 1 7.09 -1.89 19.37
C MET A 1 6.17 -0.74 18.99
N PRO A 2 6.59 0.24 18.18
CA PRO A 2 5.61 1.12 17.53
C PRO A 2 4.58 0.27 16.79
N GLY A 3 3.36 0.77 16.61
CA GLY A 3 2.33 -0.01 15.94
C GLY A 3 2.68 -0.23 14.47
N GLN A 4 1.92 -1.10 13.82
CA GLN A 4 2.12 -1.37 12.40
C GLN A 4 0.77 -1.48 11.72
N THR A 5 0.67 -0.94 10.51
CA THR A 5 -0.46 -1.18 9.62
C THR A 5 -0.34 -2.58 9.01
N LYS A 6 -1.45 -3.33 8.96
CA LYS A 6 -1.48 -4.68 8.38
C LYS A 6 -2.49 -4.75 7.25
N TYR A 7 -2.02 -5.18 6.07
CA TYR A 7 -2.88 -5.44 4.91
C TYR A 7 -3.05 -6.94 4.74
N PHE A 8 -4.29 -7.38 4.62
CA PHE A 8 -4.66 -8.74 4.24
C PHE A 8 -5.38 -8.66 2.90
N ILE A 9 -4.65 -8.97 1.85
CA ILE A 9 -5.15 -9.02 0.48
C ILE A 9 -5.91 -10.33 0.33
N SER A 10 -7.21 -10.24 0.05
CA SER A 10 -8.05 -11.41 -0.19
C SER A 10 -8.25 -11.69 -1.68
N ASN A 11 -7.85 -10.76 -2.55
CA ASN A 11 -8.04 -10.88 -3.99
C ASN A 11 -7.15 -11.96 -4.60
N THR A 12 -7.75 -12.94 -5.27
CA THR A 12 -7.01 -14.02 -5.95
C THR A 12 -6.47 -13.61 -7.32
N ASN A 13 -6.84 -12.44 -7.83
CA ASN A 13 -6.36 -11.93 -9.12
C ASN A 13 -5.15 -10.99 -8.99
N GLY A 14 -4.66 -10.78 -7.77
CA GLY A 14 -3.61 -9.82 -7.48
C GLY A 14 -4.14 -8.48 -6.99
N PHE A 15 -3.28 -7.73 -6.34
CA PHE A 15 -3.58 -6.42 -5.76
C PHE A 15 -2.36 -5.52 -5.79
N PHE A 16 -2.57 -4.24 -6.06
CA PHE A 16 -1.50 -3.25 -5.98
C PHE A 16 -1.64 -2.39 -4.71
N VAL A 17 -0.65 -2.48 -3.83
CA VAL A 17 -0.51 -1.67 -2.63
C VAL A 17 0.42 -0.49 -2.91
N ASN A 18 -0.13 0.73 -2.85
CA ASN A 18 0.67 1.94 -2.83
C ASN A 18 0.99 2.32 -1.38
N TRP A 19 2.18 1.98 -0.88
CA TRP A 19 2.62 2.37 0.45
C TRP A 19 3.45 3.65 0.41
N TYR A 20 2.83 4.72 -0.07
CA TYR A 20 3.47 6.03 -0.20
C TYR A 20 2.47 7.18 -0.35
N SER A 21 2.68 8.24 0.42
CA SER A 21 2.09 9.55 0.21
C SER A 21 3.07 10.66 0.60
N ASP A 22 3.26 11.62 -0.30
CA ASP A 22 4.00 12.87 -0.10
C ASP A 22 3.07 14.10 -0.07
N ILE A 23 1.74 13.86 -0.08
CA ILE A 23 0.75 14.92 -0.02
C ILE A 23 0.84 15.58 1.36
N THR A 24 1.02 16.90 1.37
CA THR A 24 1.18 17.68 2.60
C THR A 24 0.01 17.47 3.57
N GLY A 25 0.31 17.05 4.80
CA GLY A 25 -0.66 16.79 5.86
C GLY A 25 -1.21 15.36 5.88
N VAL A 26 -0.85 14.51 4.92
CA VAL A 26 -1.18 13.09 4.88
C VAL A 26 0.02 12.26 4.40
N GLU A 27 1.22 12.63 4.85
CA GLU A 27 2.45 11.94 4.50
C GLU A 27 2.56 10.57 5.19
N SER A 28 3.16 9.59 4.50
CA SER A 28 3.39 8.24 5.04
C SER A 28 4.79 8.04 5.64
N HIS A 29 5.60 9.10 5.75
CA HIS A 29 7.00 8.99 6.20
C HIS A 29 7.08 8.44 7.63
N GLY A 30 7.94 7.45 7.84
CA GLY A 30 8.14 6.78 9.13
C GLY A 30 7.18 5.63 9.42
N GLN A 31 6.15 5.44 8.59
CA GLN A 31 5.13 4.39 8.79
C GLN A 31 5.62 3.01 8.36
N ALA A 32 5.03 1.98 8.96
CA ALA A 32 5.36 0.59 8.69
C ALA A 32 4.12 -0.23 8.31
N LEU A 33 4.27 -1.02 7.24
CA LEU A 33 3.26 -1.94 6.74
C LEU A 33 3.74 -3.38 6.90
N LYS A 34 2.83 -4.28 7.25
CA LYS A 34 2.95 -5.73 7.00
C LYS A 34 1.91 -6.11 5.97
N ALA A 35 2.36 -6.62 4.83
CA ALA A 35 1.50 -7.04 3.74
C ALA A 35 1.42 -8.57 3.69
N SER A 36 0.20 -9.08 3.60
CA SER A 36 -0.09 -10.49 3.36
C SER A 36 -0.94 -10.63 2.11
N GLY A 37 -0.47 -11.47 1.19
CA GLY A 37 -1.04 -11.71 -0.14
C GLY A 37 -2.06 -12.85 -0.15
N ASN A 38 -2.53 -13.14 -1.36
CA ASN A 38 -3.23 -14.39 -1.67
C ASN A 38 -2.50 -15.07 -2.85
N SER A 39 -3.16 -15.94 -3.61
CA SER A 39 -2.55 -16.66 -4.74
C SER A 39 -2.40 -15.86 -6.04
N GLY A 40 -2.72 -14.56 -6.02
CA GLY A 40 -2.68 -13.70 -7.21
C GLY A 40 -1.36 -12.97 -7.32
N ASP A 41 -1.04 -12.43 -8.50
CA ASP A 41 0.17 -11.62 -8.69
C ASP A 41 -0.01 -10.27 -7.97
N ASP A 42 0.45 -10.19 -6.73
CA ASP A 42 0.37 -9.00 -5.89
C ASP A 42 1.56 -8.07 -6.13
N ALA A 43 1.38 -6.79 -5.83
CA ALA A 43 2.42 -5.80 -5.97
C ALA A 43 2.39 -4.80 -4.82
N VAL A 44 3.57 -4.38 -4.37
CA VAL A 44 3.72 -3.33 -3.36
C VAL A 44 4.77 -2.32 -3.79
N TYR A 45 4.40 -1.05 -3.77
CA TYR A 45 5.33 0.07 -3.91
C TYR A 45 5.74 0.57 -2.54
N VAL A 46 7.03 0.48 -2.25
CA VAL A 46 7.65 0.88 -0.99
C VAL A 46 8.16 2.31 -1.14
N GLY A 47 7.38 3.27 -0.65
CA GLY A 47 7.72 4.69 -0.75
C GLY A 47 8.98 5.07 0.03
N GLN A 48 9.62 6.15 -0.40
CA GLN A 48 10.74 6.73 0.32
C GLN A 48 10.35 7.03 1.78
N GLY A 49 11.19 6.57 2.70
CA GLY A 49 10.99 6.81 4.13
C GLY A 49 9.93 5.93 4.79
N THR A 50 9.45 4.88 4.11
CA THR A 50 8.49 3.91 4.64
C THR A 50 9.11 2.52 4.81
N LYS A 51 8.45 1.66 5.61
CA LYS A 51 8.89 0.26 5.80
C LYS A 51 7.80 -0.73 5.42
N VAL A 52 8.18 -1.82 4.76
CA VAL A 52 7.26 -2.90 4.37
C VAL A 52 7.82 -4.27 4.75
N ASP A 53 7.09 -5.02 5.57
CA ASP A 53 7.25 -6.46 5.71
C ASP A 53 6.34 -7.16 4.70
N ALA A 54 6.91 -7.57 3.56
CA ALA A 54 6.27 -8.28 2.47
C ALA A 54 6.48 -9.80 2.55
N THR A 55 7.00 -10.33 3.66
CA THR A 55 7.22 -11.79 3.81
C THR A 55 5.93 -12.61 3.66
N GLY A 56 4.81 -12.05 4.10
CA GLY A 56 3.48 -12.67 3.95
C GLY A 56 2.85 -12.47 2.57
N LEU A 57 3.43 -11.61 1.72
CA LEU A 57 2.99 -11.37 0.35
C LEU A 57 3.68 -12.40 -0.55
N THR A 58 5.01 -12.41 -0.57
CA THR A 58 5.81 -13.31 -1.43
C THR A 58 5.72 -14.80 -1.07
N SER A 59 5.08 -15.18 0.05
CA SER A 59 4.95 -16.57 0.47
C SER A 59 3.61 -17.23 0.12
N THR A 60 2.65 -16.49 -0.46
CA THR A 60 1.27 -16.98 -0.66
C THR A 60 0.96 -17.52 -2.06
N GLY A 61 1.97 -17.56 -2.94
CA GLY A 61 1.86 -17.98 -4.34
C GLY A 61 1.41 -16.83 -5.24
N GLY A 62 1.72 -16.90 -6.53
CA GLY A 62 1.68 -15.72 -7.42
C GLY A 62 3.10 -15.36 -7.88
N ASN A 63 3.22 -14.44 -8.83
CA ASN A 63 4.50 -13.83 -9.22
C ASN A 63 4.50 -12.37 -8.75
N ASP A 64 4.81 -12.18 -7.47
CA ASP A 64 4.64 -10.89 -6.82
C ASP A 64 5.71 -9.88 -7.22
N SER A 65 5.42 -8.60 -7.08
CA SER A 65 6.32 -7.51 -7.45
C SER A 65 6.50 -6.50 -6.32
N ILE A 66 7.74 -6.33 -5.88
CA ILE A 66 8.13 -5.30 -4.90
C ILE A 66 8.83 -4.18 -5.65
N TYR A 67 8.39 -2.95 -5.47
CA TYR A 67 8.98 -1.78 -6.12
C TYR A 67 9.65 -0.88 -5.09
N LEU A 68 10.94 -0.64 -5.29
CA LEU A 68 11.79 0.23 -4.47
C LEU A 68 12.24 1.44 -5.28
N THR A 69 12.41 2.57 -4.62
CA THR A 69 12.61 3.88 -5.28
C THR A 69 14.08 4.23 -5.53
N GLY A 70 15.02 3.45 -5.02
CA GLY A 70 16.46 3.65 -5.21
C GLY A 70 17.07 2.64 -6.17
N THR A 71 18.28 2.92 -6.63
CA THR A 71 19.11 1.94 -7.35
C THR A 71 19.57 0.83 -6.41
N PHE A 72 19.90 -0.36 -6.91
CA PHE A 72 20.33 -1.51 -6.10
C PHE A 72 21.47 -1.16 -5.13
N ASN A 73 22.48 -0.43 -5.62
CA ASN A 73 23.65 -0.03 -4.83
C ASN A 73 23.35 0.98 -3.71
N ASN A 74 22.14 1.56 -3.65
CA ASN A 74 21.75 2.42 -2.54
C ASN A 74 21.35 1.64 -1.29
N TYR A 75 21.06 0.34 -1.40
CA TYR A 75 20.52 -0.46 -0.31
C TYR A 75 21.60 -1.32 0.33
N GLU A 76 21.61 -1.30 1.66
CA GLU A 76 22.22 -2.37 2.45
C GLU A 76 21.33 -3.61 2.36
N GLN A 77 21.95 -4.77 2.18
CA GLN A 77 21.26 -6.06 2.13
C GLN A 77 21.67 -6.98 3.29
N THR A 78 20.66 -7.51 3.99
CA THR A 78 20.82 -8.66 4.89
C THR A 78 20.06 -9.88 4.34
N LEU A 79 20.50 -11.06 4.77
CA LEU A 79 19.89 -12.35 4.43
C LEU A 79 19.90 -13.21 5.69
N ASP A 80 18.72 -13.66 6.11
CA ASP A 80 18.52 -14.59 7.21
C ASP A 80 17.66 -15.77 6.73
N GLY A 81 18.26 -16.96 6.68
CA GLY A 81 17.65 -18.12 6.01
C GLY A 81 17.37 -17.81 4.53
N ASN A 82 16.09 -17.69 4.19
CA ASN A 82 15.59 -17.31 2.86
C ASN A 82 14.90 -15.93 2.84
N THR A 83 15.02 -15.16 3.91
CA THR A 83 14.41 -13.82 4.03
C THR A 83 15.47 -12.75 3.77
N TYR A 84 15.18 -11.91 2.78
CA TYR A 84 16.03 -10.79 2.39
C TYR A 84 15.46 -9.52 3.01
N THR A 85 16.33 -8.63 3.46
CA THR A 85 15.96 -7.25 3.81
C THR A 85 16.85 -6.28 3.05
N PHE A 86 16.22 -5.36 2.33
CA PHE A 86 16.87 -4.19 1.74
C PHE A 86 16.55 -2.96 2.55
N LYS A 87 17.55 -2.13 2.82
CA LYS A 87 17.40 -0.93 3.62
C LYS A 87 18.28 0.21 3.11
N ARG A 88 17.71 1.41 3.01
CA ARG A 88 18.49 2.63 2.81
C ARG A 88 17.94 3.79 3.63
N THR A 89 18.81 4.74 3.95
CA THR A 89 18.40 6.00 4.57
C THR A 89 18.12 7.04 3.48
N VAL A 90 16.96 7.69 3.57
CA VAL A 90 16.57 8.80 2.70
C VAL A 90 16.38 10.07 3.53
N ASN A 91 16.78 11.22 3.02
CA ASN A 91 16.58 12.51 3.69
C ASN A 91 15.38 13.22 3.09
N ILE A 92 14.34 13.43 3.89
CA ILE A 92 13.11 14.10 3.49
C ILE A 92 12.95 15.33 4.39
N ASN A 93 12.98 16.53 3.79
CA ASN A 93 12.89 17.80 4.51
C ASN A 93 13.89 17.95 5.67
N GLY A 94 15.11 17.43 5.48
CA GLY A 94 16.17 17.48 6.49
C GLY A 94 16.10 16.41 7.59
N THR A 95 15.10 15.54 7.56
CA THR A 95 14.95 14.40 8.49
C THR A 95 15.30 13.09 7.79
N GLY A 96 16.10 12.25 8.44
CA GLY A 96 16.48 10.93 7.94
C GLY A 96 15.40 9.89 8.24
N TYR A 97 14.84 9.29 7.19
CA TYR A 97 13.90 8.16 7.26
C TYR A 97 14.50 6.91 6.63
N GLN A 98 13.90 5.76 6.90
CA GLN A 98 14.30 4.49 6.29
C GLN A 98 13.32 4.11 5.20
N GLU A 99 13.83 3.78 4.03
CA GLU A 99 13.12 2.94 3.06
C GLU A 99 13.61 1.50 3.28
N GLU A 100 12.71 0.63 3.73
CA GLU A 100 13.07 -0.72 4.17
C GLU A 100 12.03 -1.72 3.65
N VAL A 101 12.48 -2.84 3.07
CA VAL A 101 11.61 -3.95 2.72
C VAL A 101 12.20 -5.28 3.15
N SER A 102 11.36 -6.14 3.73
CA SER A 102 11.69 -7.55 3.98
C SER A 102 10.77 -8.45 3.17
N PHE A 103 11.32 -9.49 2.55
CA PHE A 103 10.55 -10.49 1.79
C PHE A 103 11.19 -11.87 1.87
N THR A 104 10.36 -12.90 1.74
CA THR A 104 10.82 -14.28 1.71
C THR A 104 11.01 -14.70 0.26
N ALA A 105 12.18 -15.24 -0.09
CA ALA A 105 12.44 -15.69 -1.46
C ALA A 105 11.49 -16.82 -1.86
N SER A 106 10.73 -16.57 -2.93
CA SER A 106 9.81 -17.49 -3.55
C SER A 106 9.90 -17.35 -5.08
N ASN A 107 9.62 -18.44 -5.78
CA ASN A 107 9.79 -18.52 -7.23
C ASN A 107 8.83 -17.59 -7.97
N GLY A 108 9.36 -16.84 -8.94
CA GLY A 108 8.56 -16.03 -9.86
C GLY A 108 8.44 -14.56 -9.44
N ASP A 109 8.66 -14.29 -8.17
CA ASP A 109 8.62 -12.95 -7.59
C ASP A 109 9.75 -12.06 -8.14
N ARG A 110 9.50 -10.75 -8.13
CA ARG A 110 10.42 -9.75 -8.66
C ARG A 110 10.59 -8.62 -7.66
N VAL A 111 11.81 -8.11 -7.58
CA VAL A 111 12.09 -6.87 -6.84
C VAL A 111 12.72 -5.88 -7.80
N TYR A 112 12.03 -4.77 -7.97
CA TYR A 112 12.39 -3.66 -8.83
C TYR A 112 13.09 -2.57 -8.02
N PHE A 113 14.17 -2.08 -8.58
CA PHE A 113 14.93 -0.91 -8.18
C PHE A 113 14.81 0.16 -9.27
N ALA A 114 15.30 1.37 -8.99
CA ALA A 114 15.33 2.45 -9.96
C ALA A 114 16.25 2.17 -11.17
N ASP A 115 17.21 1.26 -11.06
CA ASP A 115 18.18 0.91 -12.12
C ASP A 115 18.00 -0.49 -12.72
N GLY A 116 16.97 -1.24 -12.31
CA GLY A 116 16.74 -2.58 -12.82
C GLY A 116 15.81 -3.38 -11.93
N PHE A 117 15.75 -4.69 -12.15
CA PHE A 117 15.08 -5.62 -11.26
C PHE A 117 15.86 -6.92 -11.18
N PHE A 118 15.59 -7.75 -10.18
CA PHE A 118 15.93 -9.16 -10.24
C PHE A 118 14.67 -10.00 -10.09
N LYS A 119 14.69 -11.17 -10.73
CA LYS A 119 13.68 -12.21 -10.55
C LYS A 119 14.21 -13.25 -9.58
N ILE A 120 13.37 -13.70 -8.66
CA ILE A 120 13.68 -14.77 -7.73
C ILE A 120 13.37 -16.11 -8.41
N ASP A 121 14.37 -16.95 -8.62
CA ASP A 121 14.23 -18.31 -9.12
C ASP A 121 15.02 -19.30 -8.24
N ILE A 122 14.41 -19.70 -7.12
CA ILE A 122 14.98 -20.66 -6.17
C ILE A 122 15.16 -22.07 -6.77
N THR A 123 14.60 -22.33 -7.95
CA THR A 123 14.74 -23.62 -8.67
C THR A 123 15.73 -23.59 -9.83
N GLY A 124 16.21 -22.41 -10.22
CA GLY A 124 17.03 -22.17 -11.39
C GLY A 124 18.54 -22.12 -11.11
N ASN A 125 19.29 -21.83 -12.17
CA ASN A 125 20.72 -21.52 -12.13
C ASN A 125 20.98 -20.01 -11.91
N ASP A 126 20.02 -19.27 -11.36
CA ASP A 126 20.10 -17.81 -11.18
C ASP A 126 21.14 -17.38 -10.12
N GLY A 127 21.70 -18.35 -9.39
CA GLY A 127 22.74 -18.13 -8.38
C GLY A 127 22.20 -17.64 -7.04
N LEU A 128 20.89 -17.47 -6.88
CA LEU A 128 20.25 -17.03 -5.64
C LEU A 128 20.09 -18.15 -4.63
N SER A 129 20.05 -19.40 -5.09
CA SER A 129 20.19 -20.57 -4.22
C SER A 129 21.17 -21.59 -4.82
N ASN A 130 22.00 -22.19 -3.96
CA ASN A 130 22.85 -23.32 -4.35
C ASN A 130 22.73 -24.41 -3.30
N ALA A 131 22.26 -25.59 -3.70
CA ALA A 131 22.04 -26.74 -2.82
C ALA A 131 21.20 -26.41 -1.56
N GLY A 132 20.21 -25.52 -1.69
CA GLY A 132 19.34 -25.09 -0.59
C GLY A 132 19.92 -23.99 0.30
N VAL A 133 21.09 -23.43 -0.04
CA VAL A 133 21.68 -22.28 0.65
C VAL A 133 21.42 -21.01 -0.19
N PHE A 134 20.70 -20.06 0.40
CA PHE A 134 20.44 -18.76 -0.23
C PHE A 134 21.69 -17.87 -0.20
N GLN A 135 21.88 -17.06 -1.24
CA GLN A 135 23.02 -16.15 -1.36
C GLN A 135 22.58 -14.70 -1.44
N LYS A 136 23.48 -13.77 -1.05
CA LYS A 136 23.24 -12.35 -1.28
C LYS A 136 23.18 -12.05 -2.78
N ILE A 137 22.35 -11.07 -3.13
CA ILE A 137 22.15 -10.62 -4.51
C ILE A 137 23.34 -9.75 -4.87
N LYS A 138 23.81 -9.86 -6.10
CA LYS A 138 24.93 -9.09 -6.64
C LYS A 138 24.40 -8.12 -7.70
N SER A 139 25.16 -7.05 -7.94
CA SER A 139 24.83 -6.10 -9.00
C SER A 139 24.77 -6.73 -10.39
N THR A 140 25.49 -7.84 -10.62
CA THR A 140 25.44 -8.62 -11.86
C THR A 140 24.14 -9.37 -12.07
N ASP A 141 23.32 -9.53 -11.03
CA ASP A 141 22.06 -10.26 -11.07
C ASP A 141 20.89 -9.32 -11.43
N ILE A 142 21.16 -8.00 -11.51
CA ILE A 142 20.19 -6.97 -11.85
C ILE A 142 20.01 -6.90 -13.38
N ASP A 143 18.80 -7.18 -13.83
CA ASP A 143 18.34 -6.97 -15.19
C ASP A 143 17.88 -5.51 -15.37
N SER A 144 18.51 -4.80 -16.30
CA SER A 144 18.25 -3.38 -16.58
C SER A 144 17.17 -3.16 -17.65
N SER A 145 16.52 -4.22 -18.15
CA SER A 145 15.47 -4.12 -19.16
C SER A 145 14.16 -3.49 -18.64
N SER A 146 13.98 -3.44 -17.32
CA SER A 146 12.85 -2.78 -16.65
C SER A 146 13.29 -2.26 -15.28
N SER A 147 12.61 -1.24 -14.76
CA SER A 147 12.89 -0.64 -13.45
C SER A 147 11.61 -0.23 -12.74
N THR A 148 11.72 0.23 -11.50
CA THR A 148 10.60 0.87 -10.78
C THR A 148 10.09 2.07 -11.59
N PRO A 149 8.79 2.14 -11.92
CA PRO A 149 8.21 3.30 -12.58
C PRO A 149 8.29 4.55 -11.69
N THR A 150 8.48 5.72 -12.30
CA THR A 150 8.45 7.01 -11.58
C THR A 150 7.06 7.35 -11.05
N ASP A 151 6.02 6.80 -11.67
CA ASP A 151 4.64 6.85 -11.19
C ASP A 151 4.05 5.43 -11.24
N PRO A 152 4.10 4.71 -10.13
CA PRO A 152 3.68 3.32 -10.08
C PRO A 152 2.15 3.20 -9.99
N LEU A 153 1.37 4.28 -9.89
CA LEU A 153 -0.09 4.21 -9.80
C LEU A 153 -0.77 4.30 -11.17
N THR A 154 -0.27 5.17 -12.05
CA THR A 154 -0.89 5.39 -13.37
C THR A 154 -0.64 4.26 -14.36
N SER A 155 0.47 3.54 -14.18
CA SER A 155 0.87 2.41 -15.02
C SER A 155 0.16 1.09 -14.69
N GLN A 156 -0.53 1.01 -13.55
CA GLN A 156 -1.11 -0.25 -13.09
C GLN A 156 -2.50 -0.50 -13.70
N PRO A 157 -2.81 -1.76 -14.05
CA PRO A 157 -4.13 -2.14 -14.51
C PRO A 157 -5.17 -1.86 -13.41
N ALA A 158 -6.42 -1.71 -13.83
CA ALA A 158 -7.51 -1.65 -12.88
C ALA A 158 -7.71 -3.00 -12.21
N ILE A 159 -8.07 -3.00 -10.93
CA ILE A 159 -8.59 -4.20 -10.27
C ILE A 159 -10.05 -4.32 -10.66
N ASP A 160 -10.35 -5.13 -11.67
CA ASP A 160 -11.68 -5.25 -12.26
C ASP A 160 -12.56 -6.29 -11.53
N LYS A 161 -11.94 -7.22 -10.78
CA LYS A 161 -12.61 -8.29 -10.02
C LYS A 161 -11.79 -8.65 -8.79
N GLY A 162 -12.36 -8.53 -7.60
CA GLY A 162 -11.67 -8.90 -6.36
C GLY A 162 -12.50 -8.71 -5.10
N GLY A 163 -12.18 -9.48 -4.07
CA GLY A 163 -12.65 -9.23 -2.71
C GLY A 163 -11.98 -8.00 -2.11
N ALA A 164 -12.58 -7.43 -1.06
CA ALA A 164 -11.99 -6.29 -0.37
C ALA A 164 -10.67 -6.65 0.31
N THR A 165 -9.65 -5.79 0.15
CA THR A 165 -8.44 -5.83 0.97
C THR A 165 -8.76 -5.31 2.35
N LYS A 166 -8.47 -6.11 3.38
CA LYS A 166 -8.71 -5.73 4.77
C LYS A 166 -7.46 -5.03 5.31
N VAL A 167 -7.64 -3.86 5.89
CA VAL A 167 -6.58 -3.05 6.47
C VAL A 167 -6.85 -2.89 7.96
N PHE A 168 -5.86 -3.20 8.78
CA PHE A 168 -5.91 -3.03 10.22
C PHE A 168 -4.79 -2.12 10.68
N ILE A 169 -5.14 -1.01 11.31
CA ILE A 169 -4.21 -0.06 11.90
C ILE A 169 -4.08 -0.38 13.40
N SER A 170 -2.85 -0.41 13.90
CA SER A 170 -2.56 -0.70 15.31
C SER A 170 -1.61 0.30 15.97
N ASP A 171 -1.19 1.36 15.27
CA ASP A 171 -0.38 2.42 15.85
C ASP A 171 -1.24 3.41 16.62
N ASN A 172 -0.94 3.60 17.91
CA ASN A 172 -1.71 4.49 18.77
C ASN A 172 -1.47 5.98 18.46
N ASN A 173 -0.49 6.32 17.62
CA ASN A 173 -0.25 7.68 17.15
C ASN A 173 -1.05 8.03 15.89
N GLY A 174 -1.68 7.03 15.26
CA GLY A 174 -2.39 7.17 13.98
C GLY A 174 -1.52 6.81 12.77
N GLU A 175 -2.17 6.39 11.70
CA GLU A 175 -1.55 6.02 10.43
C GLU A 175 -2.23 6.73 9.25
N HIS A 176 -1.50 6.85 8.13
CA HIS A 176 -2.07 7.30 6.87
C HIS A 176 -2.24 6.14 5.91
N ILE A 177 -3.44 5.97 5.40
CA ILE A 177 -3.77 4.98 4.38
C ILE A 177 -4.01 5.68 3.06
N THR A 178 -3.13 5.42 2.10
CA THR A 178 -3.39 5.68 0.69
C THR A 178 -3.88 4.38 0.03
N PRO A 179 -5.16 4.28 -0.36
CA PRO A 179 -5.70 3.16 -1.13
C PRO A 179 -5.00 3.05 -2.50
N GLY A 180 -5.01 1.83 -3.02
CA GLY A 180 -4.35 1.42 -4.25
C GLY A 180 -5.02 1.92 -5.53
N VAL A 181 -4.80 1.18 -6.62
CA VAL A 181 -5.15 1.59 -7.98
C VAL A 181 -6.67 1.60 -8.24
N LYS A 182 -7.10 2.24 -9.33
CA LYS A 182 -8.49 2.22 -9.80
C LYS A 182 -9.12 0.81 -9.76
N GLY A 183 -10.34 0.71 -9.25
CA GLY A 183 -11.07 -0.55 -9.04
C GLY A 183 -10.83 -1.23 -7.68
N SER A 184 -9.82 -0.80 -6.91
CA SER A 184 -9.52 -1.40 -5.60
C SER A 184 -10.65 -1.17 -4.59
N VAL A 185 -10.88 -2.17 -3.75
CA VAL A 185 -11.84 -2.12 -2.65
C VAL A 185 -11.12 -2.38 -1.33
N PHE A 186 -11.30 -1.51 -0.36
CA PHE A 186 -10.69 -1.59 0.96
C PHE A 186 -11.75 -1.66 2.05
N LYS A 187 -11.44 -2.39 3.13
CA LYS A 187 -12.15 -2.33 4.40
C LYS A 187 -11.14 -2.03 5.49
N ILE A 188 -11.26 -0.85 6.10
CA ILE A 188 -10.26 -0.31 7.03
C ILE A 188 -10.81 -0.38 8.46
N SER A 189 -9.96 -0.78 9.39
CA SER A 189 -10.24 -0.76 10.82
C SER A 189 -9.11 -0.08 11.57
N GLY A 190 -9.47 0.88 12.41
CA GLY A 190 -8.56 1.72 13.19
C GLY A 190 -8.33 1.21 14.61
N ASN A 191 -7.58 2.00 15.38
CA ASN A 191 -7.48 1.88 16.84
C ASN A 191 -7.81 3.24 17.49
N SER A 192 -7.17 3.63 18.60
CA SER A 192 -7.41 4.93 19.25
C SER A 192 -6.60 6.10 18.67
N GLY A 193 -5.74 5.85 17.68
CA GLY A 193 -4.93 6.88 17.03
C GLY A 193 -5.78 7.79 16.14
N ASN A 194 -5.23 8.94 15.74
CA ASN A 194 -5.88 9.79 14.74
C ASN A 194 -5.47 9.32 13.36
N ASP A 195 -6.28 8.46 12.75
CA ASP A 195 -5.99 7.85 11.47
C ASP A 195 -6.49 8.72 10.31
N THR A 196 -5.84 8.59 9.17
CA THR A 196 -6.26 9.28 7.96
C THR A 196 -6.34 8.33 6.78
N VAL A 197 -7.33 8.51 5.91
CA VAL A 197 -7.46 7.76 4.66
C VAL A 197 -7.76 8.70 3.50
N TYR A 198 -7.04 8.53 2.38
CA TYR A 198 -7.28 9.29 1.15
C TYR A 198 -8.01 8.44 0.11
N VAL A 199 -9.31 8.58 -0.08
CA VAL A 199 -10.08 7.76 -1.04
C VAL A 199 -9.76 8.21 -2.46
N ALA A 200 -8.82 7.54 -3.12
CA ALA A 200 -8.40 7.86 -4.47
C ALA A 200 -9.54 7.66 -5.50
N LYS A 201 -9.49 8.42 -6.59
CA LYS A 201 -10.46 8.31 -7.69
C LYS A 201 -10.59 6.86 -8.18
N GLY A 202 -11.84 6.38 -8.25
CA GLY A 202 -12.15 5.06 -8.75
C GLY A 202 -11.88 3.93 -7.75
N THR A 203 -11.68 4.25 -6.46
CA THR A 203 -11.54 3.25 -5.38
C THR A 203 -12.75 3.27 -4.45
N LYS A 204 -12.99 2.14 -3.78
CA LYS A 204 -14.03 2.00 -2.76
C LYS A 204 -13.42 1.74 -1.39
N VAL A 205 -13.87 2.45 -0.37
CA VAL A 205 -13.37 2.33 1.00
C VAL A 205 -14.53 2.16 1.98
N ASP A 206 -14.55 1.04 2.69
CA ASP A 206 -15.35 0.87 3.90
C ASP A 206 -14.49 1.28 5.10
N ALA A 207 -14.68 2.52 5.58
CA ALA A 207 -14.03 3.11 6.74
C ALA A 207 -14.92 3.04 8.00
N THR A 208 -15.98 2.23 8.00
CA THR A 208 -16.85 2.10 9.19
C THR A 208 -16.11 1.58 10.41
N GLY A 209 -15.10 0.71 10.22
CA GLY A 209 -14.23 0.21 11.29
C GLY A 209 -13.13 1.18 11.71
N LEU A 210 -12.91 2.26 10.94
CA LEU A 210 -11.99 3.34 11.28
C LEU A 210 -12.73 4.31 12.22
N THR A 211 -13.81 4.92 11.74
CA THR A 211 -14.53 5.95 12.48
C THR A 211 -15.37 5.43 13.66
N SER A 212 -15.46 4.11 13.84
CA SER A 212 -16.15 3.53 15.01
C SER A 212 -15.21 3.27 16.19
N THR A 213 -13.91 3.49 16.01
CA THR A 213 -12.92 3.40 17.09
C THR A 213 -12.70 4.77 17.74
N GLY A 214 -12.01 4.81 18.88
CA GLY A 214 -11.65 6.12 19.47
C GLY A 214 -10.65 6.85 18.56
N GLY A 215 -10.49 8.16 18.70
CA GLY A 215 -9.61 8.94 17.82
C GLY A 215 -10.32 10.15 17.25
N SER A 216 -9.66 10.85 16.34
CA SER A 216 -10.24 11.91 15.52
C SER A 216 -9.76 11.72 14.09
N ASP A 217 -10.42 10.81 13.41
CA ASP A 217 -10.03 10.30 12.11
C ASP A 217 -10.43 11.25 10.98
N SER A 218 -9.67 11.22 9.89
CA SER A 218 -9.94 12.05 8.72
C SER A 218 -10.01 11.25 7.43
N ILE A 219 -11.15 11.33 6.75
CA ILE A 219 -11.38 10.74 5.44
C ILE A 219 -11.27 11.85 4.40
N TYR A 220 -10.39 11.71 3.43
CA TYR A 220 -10.19 12.67 2.34
C TYR A 220 -10.75 12.10 1.04
N LEU A 221 -11.61 12.87 0.38
CA LEU A 221 -12.21 12.55 -0.91
C LEU A 221 -11.69 13.51 -1.98
N THR A 222 -11.74 13.12 -3.25
CA THR A 222 -11.11 13.90 -4.33
C THR A 222 -12.07 14.86 -5.05
N GLY A 223 -13.34 14.90 -4.69
CA GLY A 223 -14.38 15.73 -5.28
C GLY A 223 -14.98 16.74 -4.30
N THR A 224 -15.70 17.72 -4.84
CA THR A 224 -16.55 18.63 -4.05
C THR A 224 -17.77 17.91 -3.49
N PHE A 225 -18.36 18.40 -2.39
CA PHE A 225 -19.51 17.75 -1.73
C PHE A 225 -20.67 17.45 -2.70
N ASN A 226 -21.01 18.40 -3.57
CA ASN A 226 -22.09 18.25 -4.56
C ASN A 226 -21.82 17.21 -5.66
N ASN A 227 -20.60 16.67 -5.76
CA ASN A 227 -20.30 15.60 -6.72
C ASN A 227 -20.77 14.23 -6.25
N TYR A 228 -21.11 14.07 -4.97
CA TYR A 228 -21.41 12.77 -4.38
C TYR A 228 -22.90 12.62 -4.14
N GLU A 229 -23.44 11.46 -4.53
CA GLU A 229 -24.68 10.95 -3.99
C GLU A 229 -24.42 10.48 -2.55
N GLN A 230 -25.33 10.78 -1.61
CA GLN A 230 -25.25 10.29 -0.24
C GLN A 230 -26.40 9.36 0.10
N THR A 231 -26.13 8.35 0.92
CA THR A 231 -27.15 7.54 1.59
C THR A 231 -26.83 7.43 3.07
N LEU A 232 -27.86 7.27 3.90
CA LEU A 232 -27.76 7.05 5.34
C LEU A 232 -28.54 5.79 5.71
N ASP A 233 -27.87 4.81 6.32
CA ASP A 233 -28.49 3.63 6.92
C ASP A 233 -28.08 3.54 8.38
N GLY A 234 -29.05 3.69 9.29
CA GLY A 234 -28.79 3.86 10.72
C GLY A 234 -27.89 5.07 10.99
N ASN A 235 -26.64 4.81 11.42
CA ASN A 235 -25.62 5.83 11.68
C ASN A 235 -24.44 5.77 10.69
N THR A 236 -24.60 5.02 9.60
CA THR A 236 -23.57 4.85 8.57
C THR A 236 -23.93 5.66 7.34
N TYR A 237 -23.04 6.57 6.97
CA TYR A 237 -23.11 7.34 5.74
C TYR A 237 -22.34 6.61 4.64
N THR A 238 -22.86 6.66 3.42
CA THR A 238 -22.13 6.29 2.21
C THR A 238 -22.16 7.46 1.23
N PHE A 239 -20.98 7.87 0.77
CA PHE A 239 -20.79 8.87 -0.29
C PHE A 239 -20.26 8.16 -1.53
N LYS A 240 -20.87 8.37 -2.69
CA LYS A 240 -20.44 7.75 -3.94
C LYS A 240 -20.54 8.71 -5.12
N ARG A 241 -19.62 8.58 -6.06
CA ARG A 241 -19.68 9.24 -7.37
C ARG A 241 -19.02 8.41 -8.46
N THR A 242 -19.51 8.59 -9.68
CA THR A 242 -18.84 8.06 -10.87
C THR A 242 -17.69 8.97 -11.29
N VAL A 243 -16.53 8.39 -11.59
CA VAL A 243 -15.36 9.08 -12.14
C VAL A 243 -14.87 8.35 -13.39
N THR A 244 -14.55 9.08 -14.45
CA THR A 244 -14.00 8.50 -15.68
C THR A 244 -12.47 8.58 -15.64
N ILE A 245 -11.80 7.42 -15.78
CA ILE A 245 -10.34 7.30 -15.79
C ILE A 245 -9.95 6.50 -17.04
N GLY A 246 -9.20 7.13 -17.96
CA GLY A 246 -8.79 6.47 -19.20
C GLY A 246 -9.97 6.07 -20.11
N GLY A 247 -11.09 6.80 -20.05
CA GLY A 247 -12.30 6.51 -20.83
C GLY A 247 -13.22 5.43 -20.23
N THR A 248 -12.86 4.85 -19.08
CA THR A 248 -13.68 3.89 -18.36
C THR A 248 -14.22 4.50 -17.07
N ASP A 249 -15.49 4.23 -16.77
CA ASP A 249 -16.13 4.71 -15.55
C ASP A 249 -15.84 3.79 -14.35
N TYR A 250 -15.45 4.41 -13.24
CA TYR A 250 -15.22 3.78 -11.95
C TYR A 250 -16.04 4.49 -10.86
N GLN A 251 -16.21 3.83 -9.72
CA GLN A 251 -16.83 4.44 -8.55
C GLN A 251 -15.75 4.90 -7.58
N GLU A 252 -15.82 6.15 -7.16
CA GLU A 252 -15.19 6.61 -5.92
C GLU A 252 -16.26 6.56 -4.82
N GLU A 253 -16.05 5.71 -3.83
CA GLU A 253 -17.06 5.39 -2.82
C GLU A 253 -16.42 5.30 -1.44
N VAL A 254 -17.04 5.92 -0.44
CA VAL A 254 -16.68 5.74 0.97
C VAL A 254 -17.90 5.46 1.83
N SER A 255 -17.76 4.53 2.77
CA SER A 255 -18.73 4.33 3.86
C SER A 255 -18.07 4.56 5.21
N PHE A 256 -18.74 5.25 6.13
CA PHE A 256 -18.23 5.55 7.47
C PHE A 256 -19.38 5.71 8.48
N THR A 257 -19.10 5.42 9.75
CA THR A 257 -20.05 5.62 10.84
C THR A 257 -19.87 7.03 11.41
N ALA A 258 -20.96 7.76 11.68
CA ALA A 258 -20.84 9.07 12.34
C ALA A 258 -20.43 8.92 13.81
N SER A 259 -19.44 9.70 14.20
CA SER A 259 -18.69 9.61 15.45
C SER A 259 -18.11 10.99 15.80
N ASN A 260 -17.96 11.27 17.09
CA ASN A 260 -17.46 12.56 17.52
C ASN A 260 -15.95 12.70 17.25
N GLY A 261 -15.56 13.82 16.63
CA GLY A 261 -14.17 14.18 16.38
C GLY A 261 -13.69 13.90 14.96
N ASP A 262 -14.38 12.99 14.27
CA ASP A 262 -14.01 12.57 12.92
C ASP A 262 -14.45 13.58 11.86
N ARG A 263 -13.76 13.56 10.72
CA ARG A 263 -13.97 14.51 9.63
C ARG A 263 -13.95 13.84 8.28
N VAL A 264 -14.80 14.35 7.38
CA VAL A 264 -14.80 13.96 5.96
C VAL A 264 -14.52 15.20 5.13
N TYR A 265 -13.35 15.22 4.50
CA TYR A 265 -12.87 16.29 3.66
C TYR A 265 -13.23 16.03 2.21
N PHE A 266 -13.75 17.08 1.58
CA PHE A 266 -14.05 17.20 0.17
C PHE A 266 -13.10 18.25 -0.41
N ALA A 267 -13.05 18.36 -1.74
CA ALA A 267 -12.24 19.37 -2.41
C ALA A 267 -12.68 20.83 -2.09
N ASP A 268 -13.91 21.03 -1.62
CA ASP A 268 -14.52 22.33 -1.32
C ASP A 268 -14.78 22.58 0.19
N GLY A 269 -14.33 21.69 1.08
CA GLY A 269 -14.53 21.86 2.52
C GLY A 269 -14.54 20.54 3.28
N PHE A 270 -15.11 20.52 4.47
CA PHE A 270 -15.24 19.29 5.25
C PHE A 270 -16.52 19.25 6.08
N LEU A 271 -16.97 18.04 6.36
CA LEU A 271 -18.00 17.74 7.33
C LEU A 271 -17.35 17.33 8.65
N ARG A 272 -17.91 17.80 9.76
CA ARG A 272 -17.61 17.26 11.10
C ARG A 272 -18.63 16.19 11.44
N LEU A 273 -18.15 15.05 11.89
CA LEU A 273 -18.98 13.99 12.43
C LEU A 273 -19.24 14.28 13.93
N ILE A 274 -20.41 13.87 14.43
CA ILE A 274 -20.98 14.32 15.71
C ILE A 274 -20.85 13.24 16.79
#